data_AF-E6VJP0-F1
#
_entry.id   AF-E6VJP0-F1
#
_cell.length_a   1.000
_cell.length_b   1.000
_cell.length_c   1.000
_cell.angle_alpha   90.00
_cell.angle_beta   90.00
_cell.angle_gamma   90.00
#
_symmetry.space_group_name_H-M   'P 1'
#
loop_
_entity.id
_entity.type
_entity.pdbx_description
1 polymer ?
#
loop_
_entity_poly.entity_id
_entity_poly.type
_entity_poly.pdbx_seq_one_letter_code
_entity_poly.pdbx_strand_id
1 'polypeptide(L)'
;MTEAVTTERVLDVREIPPYQRHEIIPRLFDRLEPGQSMQIVVDHDPRPLRQFFASVHGEDCEWSYLEQGPDVWRVRLRRAA
;
A
#
# COMPACT_ATOMS: atom_id res chain seq x y z
N MET A 1 2.97 -1.96 -26.83
CA MET A 1 2.45 -1.55 -25.52
C MET A 1 3.63 -1.19 -24.67
N THR A 2 3.87 0.10 -24.47
CA THR A 2 5.02 0.62 -23.73
C THR A 2 4.71 0.47 -22.24
N GLU A 3 5.33 -0.48 -21.56
CA GLU A 3 5.34 -0.50 -20.10
C GLU A 3 6.11 0.73 -19.63
N ALA A 4 5.37 1.76 -19.20
CA ALA A 4 5.98 2.84 -18.43
C ALA A 4 6.52 2.19 -17.15
N VAL A 5 7.85 2.13 -17.02
CA VAL A 5 8.51 1.80 -15.75
C VAL A 5 8.29 2.99 -14.83
N THR A 6 7.09 3.05 -14.25
CA THR A 6 6.79 3.98 -13.16
C THR A 6 7.51 3.40 -11.94
N THR A 7 8.57 4.06 -11.48
CA THR A 7 9.20 3.74 -10.19
C THR A 7 8.19 4.00 -9.08
N GLU A 8 7.42 2.97 -8.77
CA GLU A 8 6.43 2.96 -7.71
C GLU A 8 7.12 3.14 -6.35
N ARG A 9 6.58 4.03 -5.51
CA ARG A 9 7.12 4.24 -4.16
C ARG A 9 6.98 2.96 -3.34
N VAL A 10 8.07 2.49 -2.76
CA VAL A 10 8.08 1.40 -1.79
C VAL A 10 8.26 1.99 -0.40
N LEU A 11 7.34 1.68 0.51
CA LEU A 11 7.40 2.06 1.91
C LEU A 11 7.68 0.81 2.76
N ASP A 12 8.87 0.75 3.36
CA ASP A 12 9.16 -0.28 4.37
C ASP A 12 8.63 0.16 5.73
N VAL A 13 7.54 -0.46 6.15
CA VAL A 13 6.85 -0.12 7.40
C VAL A 13 7.61 -0.64 8.62
N ARG A 14 8.53 -1.60 8.43
CA ARG A 14 9.37 -2.14 9.51
C ARG A 14 10.34 -1.08 10.05
N GLU A 15 10.70 -0.10 9.22
CA GLU A 15 11.56 1.04 9.59
C GLU A 15 10.78 2.17 10.30
N ILE A 16 9.44 2.10 10.33
CA ILE A 16 8.58 3.13 10.91
C ILE A 16 8.05 2.67 12.28
N PRO A 17 8.14 3.51 13.34
CA PRO A 17 7.55 3.21 14.63
C PRO A 17 6.05 2.91 14.54
N PRO A 18 5.51 1.87 15.22
CA PRO A 18 4.13 1.43 15.07
C PRO A 18 3.07 2.54 15.15
N TYR A 19 3.24 3.48 16.08
CA TYR A 19 2.28 4.57 16.30
C TYR A 19 2.22 5.59 15.14
N GLN A 20 3.24 5.68 14.30
CA GLN A 20 3.26 6.62 13.16
C GLN A 20 2.64 6.03 11.90
N ARG A 21 2.55 4.70 11.80
CA ARG A 21 2.11 3.97 10.58
C ARG A 21 0.69 4.34 10.17
N HIS A 22 -0.19 4.50 11.16
CA HIS A 22 -1.60 4.85 10.96
C HIS A 22 -1.80 6.27 10.41
N GLU A 23 -0.83 7.17 10.61
CA GLU A 23 -0.89 8.52 10.05
C GLU A 23 -0.21 8.58 8.68
N ILE A 24 0.94 7.93 8.52
CA ILE A 24 1.78 8.04 7.32
C ILE A 24 1.14 7.32 6.14
N ILE A 25 0.68 6.08 6.33
CA ILE A 25 0.24 5.22 5.22
C ILE A 25 -0.97 5.82 4.48
N PRO A 26 -2.08 6.20 5.15
CA PRO A 26 -3.24 6.77 4.47
C PRO A 26 -2.89 8.11 3.79
N ARG A 27 -2.12 8.97 4.47
CA ARG A 27 -1.69 10.26 3.90
C ARG A 27 -0.84 10.10 2.63
N LEU A 28 -0.02 9.05 2.55
CA LEU A 28 0.76 8.77 1.34
C LEU A 28 -0.13 8.24 0.22
N PHE A 29 -1.12 7.41 0.54
CA PHE A 29 -2.10 6.92 -0.42
C PHE A 29 -2.97 8.06 -0.98
N ASP A 30 -3.46 8.95 -0.13
CA ASP A 30 -4.30 10.10 -0.53
C ASP A 30 -3.61 11.08 -1.48
N ARG A 31 -2.27 11.06 -1.52
CA ARG A 31 -1.44 11.88 -2.42
C ARG A 31 -1.16 11.21 -3.77
N LEU A 32 -1.61 9.98 -3.98
CA LEU A 32 -1.51 9.33 -5.28
C LEU A 32 -2.46 10.01 -6.26
N GLU A 33 -1.97 10.29 -7.47
CA GLU A 33 -2.86 10.65 -8.58
C GLU A 33 -3.68 9.42 -9.02
N PRO A 34 -4.86 9.61 -9.64
CA PRO A 34 -5.64 8.50 -10.19
C PRO A 34 -4.78 7.60 -11.09
N GLY A 35 -4.88 6.29 -10.88
CA GLY A 35 -4.06 5.29 -11.58
C GLY A 35 -2.61 5.16 -11.11
N GLN A 36 -2.15 5.93 -10.12
CA GLN A 36 -0.86 5.69 -9.46
C GLN A 36 -0.96 4.66 -8.34
N SER A 37 0.19 4.12 -7.95
CA SER A 37 0.26 3.13 -6.89
C SER A 37 1.47 3.36 -5.98
N MET A 38 1.43 2.70 -4.82
CA MET A 38 2.54 2.56 -3.90
C MET A 38 2.56 1.15 -3.31
N GLN A 39 3.70 0.75 -2.78
CA GLN A 39 3.87 -0.55 -2.14
C GLN A 39 4.20 -0.40 -0.67
N ILE A 40 3.75 -1.37 0.11
CA ILE A 40 4.03 -1.48 1.54
C ILE A 40 4.73 -2.81 1.78
N VAL A 41 5.85 -2.77 2.50
CA VAL A 41 6.57 -3.94 3.00
C VAL A 41 6.38 -4.01 4.52
N VAL A 42 5.94 -5.16 5.01
CA VAL A 42 5.63 -5.41 6.42
C VAL A 42 6.04 -6.85 6.81
N ASP A 43 6.28 -7.07 8.10
CA ASP A 43 6.78 -8.32 8.68
C ASP A 43 5.67 -9.36 8.97
N HIS A 44 4.41 -9.05 8.72
CA HIS A 44 3.26 -9.93 8.91
C HIS A 44 2.11 -9.55 7.98
N ASP A 45 1.09 -10.39 7.87
CA ASP A 45 -0.08 -10.13 7.01
C ASP A 45 -0.83 -8.85 7.43
N PRO A 46 -0.87 -7.80 6.58
CA PRO A 46 -1.49 -6.50 6.87
C PRO A 46 -3.03 -6.51 6.78
N ARG A 47 -3.71 -7.56 7.23
CA ARG A 47 -5.18 -7.66 7.18
C ARG A 47 -5.92 -6.48 7.82
N PRO A 48 -5.52 -5.98 9.01
CA PRO A 48 -6.19 -4.82 9.61
C PRO A 48 -6.07 -3.57 8.74
N LEU A 49 -4.93 -3.37 8.10
CA LEU A 49 -4.70 -2.26 7.18
C LEU A 49 -5.58 -2.40 5.93
N ARG A 50 -5.67 -3.60 5.35
CA ARG A 50 -6.57 -3.89 4.23
C ARG A 50 -8.02 -3.57 4.56
N GLN A 51 -8.49 -3.99 5.73
CA GLN A 51 -9.85 -3.73 6.19
C GLN A 51 -10.10 -2.22 6.38
N PHE A 52 -9.14 -1.49 6.93
CA PHE A 52 -9.20 -0.05 7.03
C PHE A 52 -9.38 0.62 5.65
N PHE A 53 -8.53 0.29 4.68
CA PHE A 53 -8.62 0.86 3.33
C PHE A 53 -9.94 0.52 2.65
N ALA A 54 -10.42 -0.72 2.77
CA ALA A 54 -11.72 -1.12 2.25
C ALA A 54 -12.88 -0.32 2.88
N SER A 55 -12.77 0.04 4.16
CA SER A 55 -13.81 0.81 4.86
C SER A 55 -13.82 2.30 4.52
N VAL A 56 -12.65 2.89 4.26
CA VAL A 56 -12.50 4.35 4.05
C VAL A 56 -12.55 4.71 2.56
N HIS A 57 -11.97 3.87 1.70
CA HIS A 57 -11.82 4.16 0.27
C HIS A 57 -12.65 3.26 -0.64
N GLY A 58 -13.17 2.13 -0.14
CA GLY A 58 -14.00 1.23 -0.95
C GLY A 58 -13.32 0.84 -2.26
N GLU A 59 -13.98 1.16 -3.38
CA GLU A 59 -13.50 0.85 -4.73
C GLU A 59 -12.38 1.79 -5.22
N ASP A 60 -12.14 2.93 -4.55
CA ASP A 60 -11.05 3.86 -4.92
C ASP A 60 -9.66 3.32 -4.59
N CYS A 61 -9.57 2.28 -3.74
CA CYS A 61 -8.34 1.62 -3.36
C CYS A 61 -8.29 0.18 -3.88
N GLU A 62 -7.55 -0.03 -4.97
CA GLU A 62 -7.23 -1.34 -5.48
C GLU A 62 -6.08 -1.96 -4.66
N TRP A 63 -6.37 -3.06 -3.96
CA TRP A 63 -5.41 -3.78 -3.11
C TRP A 63 -4.91 -5.06 -3.79
N SER A 64 -3.60 -5.29 -3.79
CA SER A 64 -3.01 -6.52 -4.34
C SER A 64 -1.84 -7.02 -3.48
N TYR A 65 -1.78 -8.32 -3.22
CA TYR A 65 -0.58 -8.93 -2.64
C TYR A 65 0.45 -9.18 -3.74
N LEU A 66 1.67 -8.71 -3.51
CA LEU A 66 2.84 -8.99 -4.35
C LEU A 66 3.70 -10.12 -3.74
N GLU A 67 3.70 -10.23 -2.42
CA GLU A 67 4.39 -11.29 -1.67
C GLU A 67 3.61 -11.61 -0.39
N GLN A 68 3.52 -12.90 -0.05
CA GLN A 68 2.72 -13.41 1.06
C GLN A 68 3.53 -14.32 1.97
N GLY A 69 4.52 -13.76 2.68
CA GLY A 69 5.20 -14.39 3.80
C GLY A 69 5.96 -15.70 3.49
N PRO A 70 6.51 -16.34 4.53
CA PRO A 70 6.47 -15.94 5.94
C PRO A 70 7.45 -14.80 6.29
N ASP A 71 8.52 -14.62 5.52
CA ASP A 71 9.60 -13.69 5.86
C ASP A 71 9.26 -12.23 5.54
N VAL A 72 8.52 -12.00 4.45
CA VAL A 72 8.15 -10.66 3.98
C VAL A 72 6.73 -10.68 3.43
N TRP A 73 5.96 -9.66 3.79
CA TRP A 73 4.66 -9.39 3.19
C TRP A 73 4.75 -8.08 2.41
N ARG A 74 4.41 -8.15 1.13
CA ARG A 74 4.47 -7.01 0.22
C ARG A 74 3.13 -6.83 -0.44
N VAL A 75 2.55 -5.65 -0.28
CA VAL A 75 1.26 -5.29 -0.87
C VAL A 75 1.38 -4.04 -1.71
N ARG A 76 0.59 -3.97 -2.77
CA ARG A 76 0.41 -2.79 -3.61
C ARG A 76 -0.97 -2.19 -3.32
N LEU A 77 -0.98 -0.88 -3.12
CA LEU A 77 -2.17 -0.04 -3.06
C LEU A 77 -2.15 0.85 -4.28
N ARG A 78 -3.19 0.76 -5.10
CA ARG A 78 -3.37 1.58 -6.30
C ARG A 78 -4.62 2.42 -6.16
N ARG A 79 -4.52 3.70 -6.50
CA ARG A 79 -5.69 4.58 -6.58
C ARG A 79 -6.39 4.31 -7.91
N ALA A 80 -7.71 4.10 -7.87
CA ALA A 80 -8.52 3.95 -9.07
C ALA A 80 -8.32 5.15 -10.03
N ALA A 81 -8.50 4.91 -11.33
CA ALA A 81 -8.28 5.90 -12.39
C ALA A 81 -9.48 6.83 -12.59
#